data_AF-A0A9W7XDP9-F1
#
_entry.id   AF-A0A9W7XDP9-F1
#
_cell.length_a   1.000
_cell.length_b   1.000
_cell.length_c   1.000
_cell.angle_alpha   90.00
_cell.angle_beta   90.00
_cell.angle_gamma   90.00
#
_symmetry.space_group_name_H-M   'P 1'
#
loop_
_entity.id
_entity.type
_entity.pdbx_description
1 polymer ?
#
loop_
_entity_poly.entity_id
_entity_poly.type
_entity_poly.pdbx_seq_one_letter_code
_entity_poly.pdbx_strand_id
1 'polypeptide(L)'
;MKFTVSTLLFAAAAAAAVSTVSAETWKITNEDSGSRQNLCALQVSTCQNNCGGPDQAPMAFCNTTTMAWGCGCLKKTPDFETWNWPIPAADCKGSNDVCVNNCNGQSGDRSKCFISCQDTHKCNTEDAPVSYTETDDTSTEPRYVGPAVSYKGDKLGDLNDGNDRSNLVASEDESSSNSDDSSSKEGETDKEKDSKNSDATSVFKTASLALAAVVFAAVSI
;
A
#
# COMPACT_ATOMS: atom_id res chain seq x y z
N MET A 1 -67.85 -44.46 14.19
CA MET A 1 -67.33 -43.38 13.32
C MET A 1 -65.96 -43.00 13.85
N LYS A 2 -64.89 -43.30 13.11
CA LYS A 2 -63.49 -43.02 13.49
C LYS A 2 -62.95 -42.03 12.47
N PHE A 3 -62.60 -40.82 12.91
CA PHE A 3 -61.96 -39.80 12.08
C PHE A 3 -60.46 -39.82 12.41
N THR A 4 -59.65 -40.21 11.42
CA THR A 4 -58.20 -40.19 11.50
C THR A 4 -57.72 -38.84 10.95
N VAL A 5 -57.21 -37.97 11.82
CA VAL A 5 -56.63 -36.68 11.44
C VAL A 5 -55.17 -36.92 11.07
N SER A 6 -54.86 -36.78 9.79
CA SER A 6 -53.52 -36.96 9.22
C SER A 6 -52.80 -35.61 9.16
N THR A 7 -51.92 -35.37 10.13
CA THR A 7 -51.16 -34.12 10.24
C THR A 7 -49.98 -34.13 9.28
N LEU A 8 -50.04 -33.32 8.22
CA LEU A 8 -48.94 -33.06 7.28
C LEU A 8 -47.93 -32.11 7.91
N LEU A 9 -46.74 -32.62 8.24
CA LEU A 9 -45.56 -31.84 8.60
C LEU A 9 -44.92 -31.27 7.32
N PHE A 10 -45.03 -29.97 7.11
CA PHE A 10 -44.25 -29.24 6.11
C PHE A 10 -42.89 -28.88 6.73
N ALA A 11 -41.83 -29.59 6.32
CA ALA A 11 -40.46 -29.21 6.63
C ALA A 11 -40.04 -28.06 5.69
N ALA A 12 -40.04 -26.83 6.22
CA ALA A 12 -39.47 -25.69 5.51
C ALA A 12 -37.94 -25.73 5.62
N ALA A 13 -37.26 -26.16 4.56
CA ALA A 13 -35.82 -26.04 4.43
C ALA A 13 -35.47 -24.57 4.17
N ALA A 14 -35.02 -23.85 5.19
CA ALA A 14 -34.45 -22.52 5.04
C ALA A 14 -33.06 -22.66 4.40
N ALA A 15 -32.98 -22.47 3.08
CA ALA A 15 -31.71 -22.29 2.39
C ALA A 15 -31.12 -20.96 2.81
N ALA A 16 -30.13 -20.98 3.71
CA ALA A 16 -29.33 -19.81 4.02
C ALA A 16 -28.51 -19.46 2.77
N ALA A 17 -28.93 -18.42 2.06
CA ALA A 17 -28.12 -17.82 1.01
C ALA A 17 -26.84 -17.27 1.65
N VAL A 18 -25.73 -17.99 1.48
CA VAL A 18 -24.40 -17.48 1.81
C VAL A 18 -24.10 -16.42 0.76
N SER A 19 -24.39 -15.17 1.08
CA SER A 19 -23.90 -14.03 0.32
C SER A 19 -22.38 -14.03 0.43
N THR A 20 -21.70 -14.59 -0.57
CA THR A 20 -20.27 -14.36 -0.77
C THR A 20 -20.11 -12.89 -1.07
N VAL A 21 -19.87 -12.08 -0.04
CA VAL A 21 -19.30 -10.75 -0.21
C VAL A 21 -17.97 -10.99 -0.90
N SER A 22 -17.94 -10.82 -2.21
CA SER A 22 -16.69 -10.64 -2.93
C SER A 22 -16.10 -9.36 -2.36
N ALA A 23 -15.19 -9.49 -1.40
CA ALA A 23 -14.41 -8.36 -0.92
C ALA A 23 -13.78 -7.71 -2.15
N GLU A 24 -14.21 -6.50 -2.49
CA GLU A 24 -13.68 -5.79 -3.64
C GLU A 24 -12.17 -5.71 -3.46
N THR A 25 -11.44 -6.38 -4.34
CA THR A 25 -9.99 -6.33 -4.34
C THR A 25 -9.61 -4.94 -4.83
N TRP A 26 -8.93 -4.17 -3.98
CA TRP A 26 -8.43 -2.85 -4.33
C TRP A 26 -7.59 -2.92 -5.62
N LYS A 27 -7.74 -1.92 -6.47
CA LYS A 27 -6.82 -1.62 -7.57
C LYS A 27 -6.61 -0.13 -7.57
N ILE A 28 -5.40 0.34 -7.85
CA ILE A 28 -5.13 1.78 -7.96
C ILE A 28 -5.96 2.49 -9.04
N THR A 29 -6.51 1.75 -10.01
CA THR A 29 -7.46 2.29 -10.99
C THR A 29 -8.84 2.63 -10.41
N ASN A 30 -9.14 2.22 -9.17
CA ASN A 30 -10.35 2.62 -8.45
C ASN A 30 -10.28 4.07 -7.95
N GLU A 31 -9.08 4.67 -7.91
CA GLU A 31 -8.93 6.11 -7.65
C GLU A 31 -9.64 6.94 -8.73
N ASP A 32 -10.15 8.12 -8.33
CA ASP A 32 -10.79 9.02 -9.26
C ASP A 32 -9.81 9.57 -10.30
N SER A 33 -10.32 9.95 -11.48
CA SER A 33 -9.48 10.40 -12.58
C SER A 33 -8.59 11.60 -12.24
N GLY A 34 -9.03 12.50 -11.34
CA GLY A 34 -8.24 13.65 -10.91
C GLY A 34 -7.08 13.21 -10.03
N SER A 35 -7.35 12.33 -9.06
CA SER A 35 -6.31 11.73 -8.21
C SER A 35 -5.28 10.94 -9.01
N ARG A 36 -5.72 10.15 -10.01
CA ARG A 36 -4.81 9.42 -10.92
C ARG A 36 -3.91 10.35 -11.73
N GLN A 37 -4.45 11.46 -12.25
CA GLN A 37 -3.66 12.48 -12.96
C GLN A 37 -2.61 13.11 -12.04
N ASN A 38 -3.00 13.45 -10.82
CA ASN A 38 -2.07 14.03 -9.84
C ASN A 38 -0.97 13.03 -9.42
N LEU A 39 -1.33 11.77 -9.18
CA LEU A 39 -0.37 10.70 -8.87
C LEU A 39 0.62 10.49 -10.01
N CYS A 40 0.15 10.45 -11.26
CA CYS A 40 1.04 10.34 -12.43
C CYS A 40 1.98 11.54 -12.56
N ALA A 41 1.47 12.76 -12.38
CA ALA A 41 2.31 13.96 -12.43
C ALA A 41 3.40 13.94 -11.34
N LEU A 42 3.03 13.53 -10.14
CA LEU A 42 3.97 13.37 -9.02
C LEU A 42 5.00 12.27 -9.31
N GLN A 43 4.57 11.11 -9.83
CA GLN A 43 5.45 10.00 -10.20
C GLN A 43 6.51 10.43 -11.21
N VAL A 44 6.09 11.08 -12.29
CA VAL A 44 7.00 11.56 -13.35
C VAL A 44 7.94 12.64 -12.80
N SER A 45 7.43 13.60 -12.03
CA SER A 45 8.26 14.66 -11.44
C SER A 45 9.29 14.10 -10.47
N THR A 46 8.90 13.16 -9.59
CA THR A 46 9.82 12.47 -8.68
C THR A 46 10.91 11.74 -9.45
N CYS A 47 10.56 11.05 -10.54
CA CYS A 47 11.53 10.34 -11.37
C CYS A 47 12.54 11.30 -11.99
N GLN A 48 12.05 12.37 -12.62
CA GLN A 48 12.91 13.38 -13.24
C GLN A 48 13.83 14.05 -12.21
N ASN A 49 13.29 14.45 -11.06
CA ASN A 49 14.07 15.09 -10.00
C ASN A 49 15.15 14.14 -9.45
N ASN A 50 14.81 12.86 -9.27
CA ASN A 50 15.77 11.87 -8.78
C ASN A 50 16.87 11.63 -9.81
N CYS A 51 16.53 11.51 -11.09
CA CYS A 51 17.49 11.29 -12.17
C CYS A 51 18.36 12.52 -12.52
N GLY A 52 18.05 13.71 -12.02
CA GLY A 52 18.76 14.96 -12.32
C GLY A 52 18.22 15.73 -13.53
N GLY A 53 16.95 15.51 -13.88
CA GLY A 53 16.20 16.23 -14.90
C GLY A 53 15.51 15.32 -15.93
N PRO A 54 14.62 15.88 -16.77
CA PRO A 54 13.90 15.13 -17.81
C PRO A 54 14.83 14.46 -18.83
N ASP A 55 15.91 15.14 -19.22
CA ASP A 55 16.89 14.59 -20.17
C ASP A 55 17.70 13.42 -19.61
N GLN A 56 17.67 13.22 -18.29
CA GLN A 56 18.36 12.11 -17.62
C GLN A 56 17.40 10.96 -17.28
N ALA A 57 16.09 11.10 -17.54
CA ALA A 57 15.05 10.16 -17.16
C ALA A 57 14.20 9.71 -18.38
N PRO A 58 14.79 9.01 -19.37
CA PRO A 58 14.10 8.64 -20.62
C PRO A 58 12.90 7.71 -20.40
N MET A 59 12.86 7.00 -19.27
CA MET A 59 11.76 6.11 -18.89
C MET A 59 10.85 6.73 -17.83
N ALA A 60 10.87 8.04 -17.62
CA ALA A 60 9.93 8.71 -16.71
C ALA A 60 8.54 8.79 -17.35
N PHE A 61 7.65 7.85 -17.04
CA PHE A 61 6.29 7.85 -17.56
C PHE A 61 5.26 7.39 -16.53
N CYS A 62 4.01 7.78 -16.79
CA CYS A 62 2.84 7.25 -16.09
C CYS A 62 1.60 7.33 -16.99
N ASN A 63 0.85 6.23 -17.10
CA ASN A 63 -0.42 6.16 -17.80
C ASN A 63 -1.57 6.42 -16.82
N THR A 64 -2.35 7.48 -17.03
CA THR A 64 -3.43 7.88 -16.11
C THR A 64 -4.67 6.98 -16.14
N THR A 65 -4.75 6.07 -17.13
CA THR A 65 -5.86 5.12 -17.29
C THR A 65 -5.52 3.78 -16.64
N THR A 66 -4.37 3.21 -16.99
CA THR A 66 -3.93 1.91 -16.47
C THR A 66 -3.11 2.03 -15.19
N MET A 67 -2.65 3.23 -14.83
CA MET A 67 -1.67 3.45 -13.75
C MET A 67 -0.33 2.72 -13.96
N ALA A 68 -0.05 2.28 -15.19
CA ALA A 68 1.25 1.79 -15.60
C ALA A 68 2.28 2.90 -15.44
N TRP A 69 3.41 2.58 -14.81
CA TRP A 69 4.48 3.55 -14.64
C TRP A 69 5.83 2.90 -14.82
N GLY A 70 6.83 3.76 -15.03
CA GLY A 70 8.23 3.38 -15.05
C GLY A 70 9.09 4.55 -14.63
N CYS A 71 10.26 4.24 -14.11
CA CYS A 71 11.32 5.22 -13.92
C CYS A 71 12.68 4.57 -14.18
N GLY A 72 13.47 5.21 -15.03
CA GLY A 72 14.84 4.78 -15.31
C GLY A 72 15.69 5.97 -15.66
N CYS A 73 16.85 6.09 -15.01
CA CYS A 73 17.83 7.14 -15.31
C CYS A 73 18.95 6.64 -16.21
N LEU A 74 19.53 7.54 -17.02
CA LEU A 74 20.63 7.19 -17.93
C LEU A 74 21.96 6.86 -17.23
N LYS A 75 22.26 7.58 -16.14
CA LYS A 75 23.61 7.61 -15.55
C LYS A 75 23.69 6.99 -14.16
N LYS A 76 22.55 6.68 -13.55
CA LYS A 76 22.49 6.11 -12.21
C LYS A 76 21.22 5.29 -12.01
N THR A 77 21.23 4.45 -10.98
CA THR A 77 19.98 3.95 -10.41
C THR A 77 19.32 5.07 -9.62
N PRO A 78 17.98 5.22 -9.66
CA PRO A 78 17.31 6.15 -8.77
C PRO A 78 17.65 5.87 -7.29
N ASP A 79 17.88 6.92 -6.50
CA ASP A 79 18.19 6.81 -5.06
C ASP A 79 16.93 6.54 -4.20
N PHE A 80 15.84 6.12 -4.83
CA PHE A 80 14.53 5.92 -4.21
C PHE A 80 14.15 4.45 -4.23
N GLU A 81 13.91 3.91 -3.05
CA GLU A 81 13.39 2.56 -2.88
C GLU A 81 12.00 2.43 -3.52
N THR A 82 11.70 1.27 -4.15
CA THR A 82 10.48 1.07 -4.95
C THR A 82 9.19 1.35 -4.15
N TRP A 83 9.15 1.01 -2.86
CA TRP A 83 7.98 1.24 -2.00
C TRP A 83 7.73 2.71 -1.63
N ASN A 84 8.70 3.60 -1.86
CA ASN A 84 8.59 5.04 -1.58
C ASN A 84 8.17 5.84 -2.82
N TRP A 85 8.00 5.20 -3.97
CA TRP A 85 7.50 5.89 -5.16
C TRP A 85 6.02 6.26 -4.99
N PRO A 86 5.58 7.40 -5.56
CA PRO A 86 4.21 7.87 -5.42
C PRO A 86 3.13 6.84 -5.73
N ILE A 87 3.27 6.07 -6.81
CA ILE A 87 2.26 5.08 -7.20
C ILE A 87 2.24 3.86 -6.26
N PRO A 88 3.36 3.16 -6.00
CA PRO A 88 3.40 2.08 -5.01
C PRO A 88 2.90 2.49 -3.62
N ALA A 89 3.27 3.69 -3.15
CA ALA A 89 2.82 4.20 -1.87
C ALA A 89 1.29 4.42 -1.83
N ALA A 90 0.73 5.00 -2.91
CA ALA A 90 -0.71 5.20 -3.04
C ALA A 90 -1.47 3.86 -3.16
N ASP A 91 -0.92 2.91 -3.90
CA ASP A 91 -1.52 1.58 -4.10
C ASP A 91 -1.61 0.82 -2.77
N CYS A 92 -0.52 0.81 -2.00
CA CYS A 92 -0.50 0.24 -0.65
C CYS A 92 -1.54 0.93 0.25
N LYS A 93 -1.59 2.26 0.25
CA LYS A 93 -2.50 3.02 1.11
C LYS A 93 -3.96 2.74 0.76
N GLY A 94 -4.33 2.75 -0.52
CA GLY A 94 -5.69 2.44 -0.95
C GLY A 94 -6.08 1.01 -0.60
N SER A 95 -5.16 0.05 -0.72
CA SER A 95 -5.39 -1.32 -0.26
C SER A 95 -5.61 -1.41 1.25
N ASN A 96 -4.83 -0.68 2.05
CA ASN A 96 -5.04 -0.59 3.49
C ASN A 96 -6.42 -0.01 3.83
N ASP A 97 -6.80 1.08 3.16
CA ASP A 97 -8.08 1.76 3.39
C ASP A 97 -9.26 0.82 3.08
N VAL A 98 -9.18 0.05 1.99
CA VAL A 98 -10.17 -1.00 1.67
C VAL A 98 -10.19 -2.10 2.74
N CYS A 99 -9.02 -2.58 3.19
CA CYS A 99 -8.92 -3.59 4.25
C CYS A 99 -9.61 -3.11 5.55
N VAL A 100 -9.26 -1.91 6.01
CA VAL A 100 -9.83 -1.25 7.20
C VAL A 100 -11.34 -1.05 7.03
N ASN A 101 -11.80 -0.62 5.85
CA ASN A 101 -13.23 -0.45 5.58
C ASN A 101 -13.99 -1.78 5.63
N ASN A 102 -13.40 -2.86 5.13
CA ASN A 102 -13.99 -4.20 5.18
C ASN A 102 -14.09 -4.73 6.63
N CYS A 103 -13.18 -4.35 7.53
CA CYS A 103 -13.29 -4.69 8.95
C CYS A 103 -14.56 -4.14 9.60
N ASN A 104 -15.13 -3.06 9.06
CA ASN A 104 -16.33 -2.46 9.62
C ASN A 104 -17.59 -3.33 9.44
N GLY A 105 -17.62 -4.18 8.41
CA GLY A 105 -18.73 -5.07 8.09
C GLY A 105 -18.67 -6.46 8.71
N GLN A 106 -17.59 -6.80 9.42
CA GLN A 106 -17.41 -8.14 9.99
C GLN A 106 -18.07 -8.25 11.38
N SER A 107 -18.74 -9.38 11.63
CA SER A 107 -19.34 -9.72 12.94
C SER A 107 -18.34 -10.32 13.95
N GLY A 108 -17.06 -10.39 13.59
CA GLY A 108 -15.98 -10.95 14.41
C GLY A 108 -15.22 -9.91 15.22
N ASP A 109 -13.98 -10.25 15.60
CA ASP A 109 -13.08 -9.34 16.31
C ASP A 109 -12.54 -8.27 15.37
N ARG A 110 -13.31 -7.18 15.25
CA ARG A 110 -12.97 -6.02 14.44
C ARG A 110 -11.62 -5.41 14.80
N SER A 111 -11.21 -5.48 16.07
CA SER A 111 -9.89 -4.98 16.50
C SER A 111 -8.76 -5.80 15.89
N LYS A 112 -8.88 -7.14 15.90
CA LYS A 112 -7.91 -8.02 15.24
C LYS A 112 -7.85 -7.78 13.73
N CYS A 113 -9.00 -7.56 13.09
CA CYS A 113 -9.05 -7.23 11.66
C CYS A 113 -8.25 -5.94 11.36
N PHE A 114 -8.47 -4.86 12.13
CA PHE A 114 -7.72 -3.61 11.92
C PHE A 114 -6.21 -3.77 12.12
N ILE A 115 -5.80 -4.51 13.16
CA ILE A 115 -4.37 -4.80 13.41
C ILE A 115 -3.78 -5.57 12.23
N SER A 116 -4.47 -6.61 11.75
CA SER A 116 -4.02 -7.38 10.58
C SER A 116 -3.88 -6.53 9.33
N CYS A 117 -4.77 -5.57 9.09
CA CYS A 117 -4.65 -4.64 7.95
C CYS A 117 -3.38 -3.79 8.07
N GLN A 118 -3.12 -3.22 9.25
CA GLN A 118 -1.93 -2.39 9.48
C GLN A 118 -0.63 -3.19 9.40
N ASP A 119 -0.63 -4.44 9.89
CA ASP A 119 0.52 -5.34 9.81
C ASP A 119 0.84 -5.78 8.38
N THR A 120 -0.21 -5.95 7.55
CA THR A 120 -0.07 -6.36 6.15
C THR A 120 0.32 -5.17 5.26
N HIS A 121 -0.25 -3.99 5.50
CA HIS A 121 -0.07 -2.80 4.67
C HIS A 121 0.82 -1.76 5.35
N LYS A 122 2.07 -2.13 5.62
CA LYS A 122 3.10 -1.23 6.17
C LYS A 122 3.64 -0.27 5.10
N CYS A 123 2.78 0.62 4.59
CA CYS A 123 3.10 1.48 3.45
C CYS A 123 4.31 2.38 3.73
N ASN A 124 5.11 2.64 2.69
CA ASN A 124 6.38 3.38 2.76
C ASN A 124 7.47 2.69 3.60
N THR A 125 7.40 1.36 3.76
CA THR A 125 8.48 0.55 4.34
C THR A 125 8.81 -0.64 3.44
N GLU A 126 9.95 -1.29 3.68
CA GLU A 126 10.35 -2.53 2.99
C GLU A 126 9.35 -3.69 3.18
N ASP A 127 8.55 -3.63 4.24
CA ASP A 127 7.53 -4.63 4.56
C ASP A 127 6.20 -4.38 3.81
N ALA A 128 6.09 -3.29 3.04
CA ALA A 128 4.90 -2.99 2.25
C ALA A 128 4.65 -4.09 1.19
N PRO A 129 3.39 -4.38 0.86
CA PRO A 129 3.06 -5.26 -0.26
C PRO A 129 3.59 -4.70 -1.57
N VAL A 130 4.13 -5.58 -2.42
CA VAL A 130 4.63 -5.21 -3.74
C VAL A 130 3.49 -4.69 -4.61
N SER A 131 3.63 -3.47 -5.11
CA SER A 131 2.80 -2.97 -6.20
C SER A 131 3.30 -3.53 -7.52
N TYR A 132 2.40 -4.15 -8.27
CA TYR A 132 2.68 -4.77 -9.57
C TYR A 132 2.33 -3.84 -10.75
N THR A 133 2.31 -2.53 -10.47
CA THR A 133 1.96 -1.47 -11.42
C THR A 133 3.13 -0.95 -12.26
N GLU A 134 4.35 -1.33 -11.91
CA GLU A 134 5.56 -0.99 -12.67
C GLU A 134 5.64 -1.81 -13.97
N THR A 135 6.00 -1.13 -15.05
CA THR A 135 6.03 -1.66 -16.42
C THR A 135 7.19 -1.04 -17.21
N ASP A 136 7.60 -1.68 -18.30
CA ASP A 136 8.64 -1.15 -19.18
C ASP A 136 8.11 -0.11 -20.18
N ASP A 137 6.79 -0.04 -20.40
CA ASP A 137 6.17 0.86 -21.37
C ASP A 137 4.78 1.38 -20.96
N THR A 138 4.42 2.54 -21.52
CA THR A 138 3.16 3.24 -21.22
C THR A 138 1.89 2.50 -21.65
N SER A 139 1.99 1.53 -22.56
CA SER A 139 0.85 0.83 -23.18
C SER A 139 0.56 -0.53 -22.54
N THR A 140 1.52 -1.11 -21.84
CA THR A 140 1.33 -2.35 -21.10
C THR A 140 0.35 -2.12 -19.95
N GLU A 141 -0.67 -2.97 -19.89
CA GLU A 141 -1.57 -3.03 -18.75
C GLU A 141 -0.85 -3.76 -17.60
N PRO A 142 -0.68 -3.13 -16.43
CA PRO A 142 0.01 -3.78 -15.32
C PRO A 142 -0.81 -4.90 -14.73
N ARG A 143 -0.14 -5.75 -13.95
CA ARG A 143 -0.84 -6.75 -13.14
C ARG A 143 -1.31 -6.07 -11.87
N TYR A 144 -2.60 -5.92 -11.65
CA TYR A 144 -3.09 -5.30 -10.40
C TYR A 144 -3.13 -6.27 -9.20
N VAL A 145 -2.93 -7.56 -9.45
CA VAL A 145 -2.95 -8.60 -8.43
C VAL A 145 -1.78 -9.54 -8.67
N GLY A 146 -1.04 -9.80 -7.60
CA GLY A 146 0.08 -10.74 -7.58
C GLY A 146 0.18 -11.47 -6.25
N PRO A 147 1.25 -12.27 -6.08
CA PRO A 147 1.54 -12.93 -4.80
C PRO A 147 1.55 -11.94 -3.63
N ALA A 148 1.07 -12.38 -2.47
CA ALA A 148 1.15 -11.60 -1.24
C ALA A 148 2.59 -11.65 -0.71
N VAL A 149 3.46 -10.80 -1.25
CA VAL A 149 4.86 -10.66 -0.83
C VAL A 149 5.22 -9.20 -0.57
N SER A 150 6.12 -8.97 0.37
CA SER A 150 6.70 -7.66 0.64
C SER A 150 7.86 -7.34 -0.30
N TYR A 151 8.29 -6.08 -0.35
CA TYR A 151 9.48 -5.68 -1.11
C TYR A 151 10.78 -6.34 -0.58
N LYS A 152 10.79 -6.76 0.68
CA LYS A 152 11.85 -7.57 1.29
C LYS A 152 11.86 -9.03 0.81
N GLY A 153 10.79 -9.49 0.18
CA GLY A 153 10.61 -10.86 -0.30
C GLY A 153 9.91 -11.80 0.71
N ASP A 154 9.43 -11.27 1.83
CA ASP A 154 8.69 -12.05 2.83
C ASP A 154 7.27 -12.32 2.36
N LYS A 155 6.71 -13.49 2.70
CA LYS A 155 5.30 -13.80 2.45
C LYS A 155 4.41 -13.02 3.41
N LEU A 156 3.46 -12.27 2.86
CA LEU A 156 2.44 -11.56 3.63
C LEU A 156 1.27 -12.52 3.91
N GLY A 157 1.01 -12.79 5.20
CA GLY A 157 -0.10 -13.64 5.63
C GLY A 157 0.25 -14.68 6.69
N ASP A 158 1.53 -15.03 6.86
CA ASP A 158 1.98 -15.99 7.89
C ASP A 158 2.17 -15.31 9.28
N LEU A 159 2.02 -13.98 9.35
CA LEU A 159 2.31 -13.19 10.56
C LEU A 159 1.18 -13.17 11.59
N ASN A 160 0.01 -13.79 11.32
CA ASN A 160 -1.15 -13.77 12.23
C ASN A 160 -1.52 -15.12 12.86
N ASP A 161 -0.72 -16.18 12.68
CA ASP A 161 -0.84 -17.41 13.49
C ASP A 161 -0.04 -17.28 14.79
N GLY A 162 -0.33 -16.22 15.54
CA GLY A 162 0.16 -15.99 16.89
C GLY A 162 -0.42 -16.96 17.94
N ASN A 163 -0.43 -18.26 17.64
CA ASN A 163 -0.61 -19.31 18.65
C ASN A 163 0.57 -20.30 18.73
N ASP A 164 1.76 -19.95 18.21
CA ASP A 164 2.97 -20.73 18.49
C ASP A 164 4.06 -19.90 19.18
N ARG A 165 3.79 -19.61 20.47
CA ARG A 165 4.85 -19.64 21.48
C ARG A 165 5.09 -21.09 21.87
N SER A 166 5.70 -21.88 20.99
CA SER A 166 6.26 -23.19 21.36
C SER A 166 7.37 -23.59 20.38
N ASN A 167 8.56 -23.81 20.95
CA ASN A 167 9.66 -24.60 20.38
C ASN A 167 10.43 -24.04 19.18
N LEU A 168 11.38 -23.16 19.50
CA LEU A 168 12.74 -23.26 18.95
C LEU A 168 13.33 -24.63 19.31
N VAL A 169 13.16 -25.64 18.45
CA VAL A 169 13.98 -26.86 18.47
C VAL A 169 14.30 -27.29 17.04
N ALA A 170 15.59 -27.17 16.74
CA ALA A 170 16.43 -27.98 15.87
C ALA A 170 15.98 -28.24 14.43
N SER A 171 16.74 -27.67 13.50
CA SER A 171 17.29 -28.48 12.41
C SER A 171 18.77 -28.11 12.27
N GLU A 172 19.57 -29.12 12.57
CA GLU A 172 21.03 -29.19 12.44
C GLU A 172 21.42 -29.36 10.97
N ASP A 173 22.75 -29.26 10.74
CA ASP A 173 23.53 -29.68 9.56
C ASP A 173 23.56 -28.70 8.36
N GLU A 174 24.70 -28.20 7.85
CA GLU A 174 26.14 -28.52 7.92
C GLU A 174 26.93 -27.19 7.74
N SER A 175 27.91 -26.84 8.60
CA SER A 175 29.33 -27.25 8.60
C SER A 175 30.21 -26.63 7.50
N SER A 176 30.99 -25.59 7.87
CA SER A 176 32.47 -25.49 7.73
C SER A 176 32.92 -24.04 8.05
N SER A 177 33.51 -23.73 9.22
CA SER A 177 34.96 -23.68 9.54
C SER A 177 35.78 -22.84 8.54
N ASN A 178 36.64 -21.86 8.88
CA ASN A 178 37.45 -21.48 10.06
C ASN A 178 37.87 -20.00 9.86
N SER A 179 37.84 -19.14 10.88
CA SER A 179 38.94 -18.75 11.79
C SER A 179 39.75 -17.51 11.35
N ASP A 180 40.14 -16.79 12.40
CA ASP A 180 41.23 -15.79 12.49
C ASP A 180 40.91 -14.36 12.04
N ASP A 181 41.40 -13.31 12.68
CA ASP A 181 42.01 -13.05 13.99
C ASP A 181 42.27 -11.53 13.98
N SER A 182 42.25 -10.91 15.16
CA SER A 182 42.81 -9.58 15.45
C SER A 182 42.13 -8.34 14.84
N SER A 183 42.22 -7.15 15.42
CA SER A 183 42.55 -6.63 16.75
C SER A 183 42.59 -5.11 16.54
N SER A 184 42.00 -4.36 17.47
CA SER A 184 42.35 -2.96 17.80
C SER A 184 42.20 -1.88 16.71
N LYS A 185 41.30 -0.91 16.95
CA LYS A 185 41.74 0.39 17.50
C LYS A 185 40.58 1.32 17.81
N GLU A 186 40.62 1.81 19.04
CA GLU A 186 39.93 2.98 19.54
C GLU A 186 40.28 4.23 18.71
N GLY A 187 39.29 5.09 18.51
CA GLY A 187 39.39 6.31 17.72
C GLY A 187 38.34 7.31 18.15
N GLU A 188 38.45 7.76 19.39
CA GLU A 188 37.79 8.94 19.95
C GLU A 188 38.12 10.18 19.12
N THR A 189 37.11 10.92 18.68
CA THR A 189 37.28 12.35 18.34
C THR A 189 35.95 13.06 18.52
N ASP A 190 35.84 13.71 19.68
CA ASP A 190 34.94 14.83 19.92
C ASP A 190 35.16 15.92 18.86
N LYS A 191 34.06 16.35 18.23
CA LYS A 191 33.96 17.69 17.64
C LYS A 191 32.56 18.24 17.86
N GLU A 192 32.45 18.84 19.03
CA GLU A 192 31.61 19.99 19.33
C GLU A 192 31.58 20.97 18.14
N LYS A 193 30.39 21.20 17.60
CA LYS A 193 30.12 22.38 16.80
C LYS A 193 28.73 22.91 17.12
N ASP A 194 28.72 23.88 18.03
CA ASP A 194 27.67 24.88 18.16
C ASP A 194 27.24 25.39 16.77
N SER A 195 25.95 25.31 16.48
CA SER A 195 25.30 26.21 15.54
C SER A 195 23.97 26.66 16.12
N LYS A 196 24.09 27.80 16.80
CA LYS A 196 23.03 28.76 17.05
C LYS A 196 22.32 29.14 15.75
N ASN A 197 21.04 29.45 15.92
CA ASN A 197 20.24 30.37 15.13
C ASN A 197 19.67 29.85 13.80
N SER A 198 18.36 29.64 13.74
CA SER A 198 17.43 30.75 13.47
C SER A 198 15.99 30.24 13.44
N ASP A 199 15.18 30.74 14.36
CA ASP A 199 13.72 30.77 14.24
C ASP A 199 13.31 31.41 12.90
N ALA A 200 12.62 30.65 12.06
CA ALA A 200 11.86 31.18 10.95
C ALA A 200 10.40 30.74 11.11
N THR A 201 9.69 31.47 11.95
CA THR A 201 8.23 31.49 12.05
C THR A 201 7.65 31.91 10.69
N SER A 202 7.36 30.95 9.82
CA SER A 202 6.61 31.22 8.59
C SER A 202 5.12 31.31 8.91
N VAL A 203 4.65 32.55 9.02
CA VAL A 203 3.25 32.93 9.06
C VAL A 203 2.65 32.68 7.68
N PHE A 204 2.11 31.48 7.44
CA PHE A 204 1.25 31.25 6.27
C PHE A 204 -0.12 31.89 6.52
N LYS A 205 -0.29 33.09 5.93
CA LYS A 205 -1.59 33.72 5.69
C LYS A 205 -2.45 32.78 4.86
N THR A 206 -3.44 32.16 5.49
CA THR A 206 -4.59 31.55 4.81
C THR A 206 -5.42 32.67 4.17
N ALA A 207 -5.30 32.80 2.85
CA ALA A 207 -6.21 33.60 2.05
C ALA A 207 -7.51 32.80 1.87
N SER A 208 -8.56 33.23 2.57
CA SER A 208 -9.94 32.79 2.32
C SER A 208 -10.38 33.21 0.92
N LEU A 209 -10.38 32.27 -0.03
CA LEU A 209 -11.09 32.41 -1.28
C LEU A 209 -12.53 31.95 -1.07
N ALA A 210 -13.42 32.93 -0.91
CA ALA A 210 -14.86 32.74 -0.97
C ALA A 210 -15.24 32.27 -2.38
N LEU A 211 -15.68 31.02 -2.52
CA LEU A 211 -16.37 30.59 -3.73
C LEU A 211 -17.81 31.13 -3.67
N ALA A 212 -18.12 32.02 -4.61
CA ALA A 212 -19.45 32.55 -4.82
C ALA A 212 -20.41 31.43 -5.24
N ALA A 213 -21.54 31.34 -4.54
CA ALA A 213 -22.68 30.53 -4.94
C ALA A 213 -23.29 31.12 -6.22
N VAL A 214 -23.24 30.37 -7.32
CA VAL A 214 -24.03 30.67 -8.52
C VAL A 214 -25.42 30.07 -8.32
N VAL A 215 -26.36 30.95 -8.00
CA VAL A 215 -27.80 30.69 -8.00
C VAL A 215 -28.26 30.56 -9.45
N PHE A 216 -28.63 29.36 -9.90
CA PHE A 216 -29.45 29.20 -11.10
C PHE A 216 -30.92 29.16 -10.69
N ALA A 217 -31.57 30.30 -10.84
CA ALA A 217 -33.02 30.41 -10.82
C ALA A 217 -33.58 30.21 -12.24
N ALA A 218 -34.58 29.32 -12.32
CA ALA A 218 -35.76 29.34 -13.19
C ALA A 218 -35.59 29.52 -14.71
N VAL A 219 -36.09 28.54 -15.48
CA VAL A 219 -37.11 28.81 -16.51
C VAL A 219 -38.12 27.67 -16.53
N SER A 220 -39.39 28.03 -16.35
CA SER A 220 -40.58 27.22 -16.55
C SER A 220 -40.90 27.04 -18.03
N ILE A 221 -41.33 25.84 -18.43
CA ILE A 221 -42.42 25.61 -19.41
C ILE A 221 -43.23 24.44 -18.89
#